data_AF-A0A927U5S8-F1
#
_entry.id   AF-A0A927U5S8-F1
#
_cell.length_a   1.000
_cell.length_b   1.000
_cell.length_c   1.000
_cell.angle_alpha   90.00
_cell.angle_beta   90.00
_cell.angle_gamma   90.00
#
_symmetry.space_group_name_H-M   'P 1'
#
loop_
_entity.id
_entity.type
_entity.pdbx_description
1 polymer ?
#
loop_
_entity_poly.entity_id
_entity_poly.type
_entity_poly.pdbx_seq_one_letter_code
_entity_poly.pdbx_strand_id
1 'polypeptide(L)'
;MKQIMGDCYMINDFLKKYQEELISEKIQLKEDMDLLETKIKEETKFLDILEQSNDSVFKELSPRDINAKNNEKAAEVRLIIEDLNSQMSSKNNQMKFYDGRLVEVNALINNTAVLNKPVIEKVEEKKEEDKTLTEDSNVQETNINKDNSCDIVRSELIAQLSNIKSLILLDPYRAQIELDNIISNI
;
A
#
# COMPACT_ATOMS: atom_id res chain seq x y z
N MET A 1 18.62 -18.77 17.00
CA MET A 1 18.36 -17.32 16.90
C MET A 1 19.19 -16.61 15.81
N LYS A 2 20.53 -16.74 15.77
CA LYS A 2 21.35 -16.09 14.72
C LYS A 2 20.99 -16.46 13.27
N GLN A 3 20.65 -17.73 12.99
CA GLN A 3 20.29 -18.18 11.64
C GLN A 3 18.99 -17.53 11.12
N ILE A 4 17.93 -17.54 11.95
CA ILE A 4 16.61 -16.96 11.61
C ILE A 4 16.70 -15.46 11.36
N MET A 5 17.54 -14.75 12.12
CA MET A 5 17.74 -13.30 11.96
C MET A 5 18.51 -12.95 10.67
N GLY A 6 19.44 -13.82 10.22
CA GLY A 6 20.12 -13.69 8.94
C GLY A 6 19.18 -13.92 7.74
N ASP A 7 18.30 -14.90 7.85
CA ASP A 7 17.33 -15.23 6.80
C ASP A 7 16.29 -14.10 6.61
N CYS A 8 15.81 -13.50 7.71
CA CYS A 8 14.89 -12.35 7.64
C CYS A 8 15.51 -11.08 7.03
N TYR A 9 16.81 -10.86 7.21
CA TYR A 9 17.54 -9.75 6.58
C TYR A 9 17.65 -9.96 5.06
N MET A 10 18.00 -11.18 4.64
CA MET A 10 18.11 -11.53 3.23
C MET A 10 16.77 -11.43 2.47
N ILE A 11 15.68 -11.81 3.14
CA ILE A 11 14.31 -11.69 2.60
C ILE A 11 13.91 -10.21 2.43
N ASN A 12 14.23 -9.35 3.40
CA ASN A 12 13.91 -7.92 3.30
C ASN A 12 14.67 -7.24 2.16
N ASP A 13 15.96 -7.56 2.00
CA ASP A 13 16.78 -7.05 0.91
C ASP A 13 16.26 -7.52 -0.46
N PHE A 14 15.85 -8.78 -0.58
CA PHE A 14 15.21 -9.29 -1.78
C PHE A 14 13.92 -8.52 -2.12
N LEU A 15 13.04 -8.33 -1.12
CA LEU A 15 11.77 -7.62 -1.32
C LEU A 15 11.98 -6.16 -1.73
N LYS A 16 13.00 -5.48 -1.17
CA LYS A 16 13.37 -4.12 -1.57
C LYS A 16 13.88 -4.06 -3.00
N LYS A 17 14.75 -4.98 -3.39
CA LYS A 17 15.24 -5.04 -4.77
C LYS A 17 14.09 -5.29 -5.76
N TYR A 18 13.20 -6.22 -5.42
CA TYR A 18 12.02 -6.50 -6.23
C TYR A 18 11.07 -5.28 -6.31
N GLN A 19 10.92 -4.53 -5.21
CA GLN A 19 10.18 -3.28 -5.21
C GLN A 19 10.80 -2.24 -6.16
N GLU A 20 12.12 -2.06 -6.12
CA GLU A 20 12.83 -1.14 -7.01
C GLU A 20 12.64 -1.51 -8.49
N GLU A 21 12.71 -2.81 -8.81
CA GLU A 21 12.44 -3.33 -10.16
C GLU A 21 11.01 -2.99 -10.60
N LEU A 22 10.00 -3.23 -9.75
CA LEU A 22 8.60 -2.89 -10.04
C LEU A 22 8.39 -1.39 -10.22
N ILE A 23 9.07 -0.54 -9.44
CA ILE A 23 9.01 0.92 -9.59
C ILE A 23 9.62 1.34 -10.93
N SER A 24 10.77 0.77 -11.30
CA SER A 24 11.42 1.05 -12.59
C SER A 24 10.52 0.69 -13.77
N GLU A 25 9.95 -0.51 -13.77
CA GLU A 25 9.02 -0.96 -14.82
C GLU A 25 7.76 -0.08 -14.89
N LYS A 26 7.23 0.34 -13.74
CA LYS A 26 6.10 1.26 -13.68
C LYS A 26 6.43 2.65 -14.24
N ILE A 27 7.64 3.17 -13.99
CA ILE A 27 8.10 4.45 -14.57
C ILE A 27 8.21 4.34 -16.08
N GLN A 28 8.86 3.29 -16.59
CA GLN A 28 8.98 3.05 -18.02
C GLN A 28 7.59 2.92 -18.69
N LEU A 29 6.68 2.20 -18.04
CA LEU A 29 5.30 2.07 -18.50
C LEU A 29 4.59 3.42 -18.59
N LYS A 30 4.84 4.32 -17.64
CA LYS A 30 4.29 5.67 -17.65
C LYS A 30 4.83 6.50 -18.81
N GLU A 31 6.13 6.43 -19.08
CA GLU A 31 6.75 7.12 -20.22
C GLU A 31 6.16 6.64 -21.55
N ASP A 32 5.97 5.32 -21.70
CA ASP A 32 5.29 4.74 -22.87
C ASP A 32 3.84 5.27 -23.01
N MET A 33 3.11 5.40 -21.90
CA MET A 33 1.75 5.94 -21.89
C MET A 33 1.72 7.42 -22.28
N ASP A 34 2.65 8.23 -21.80
CA ASP A 34 2.75 9.66 -22.12
C ASP A 34 3.06 9.87 -23.63
N LEU A 35 3.92 9.02 -24.20
CA LEU A 35 4.20 9.01 -25.64
C LEU A 35 2.94 8.62 -26.44
N LEU A 36 2.23 7.60 -25.98
CA LEU A 36 1.01 7.14 -26.62
C LEU A 36 -0.10 8.20 -26.58
N GLU A 37 -0.25 8.89 -25.45
CA GLU A 37 -1.19 10.01 -25.30
C GLU A 37 -0.86 11.15 -26.26
N THR A 38 0.43 11.47 -26.41
CA THR A 38 0.89 12.48 -27.37
C THR A 38 0.52 12.07 -28.80
N LYS A 39 0.75 10.81 -29.18
CA LYS A 39 0.39 10.28 -30.50
C LYS A 39 -1.12 10.34 -30.74
N ILE A 40 -1.95 9.95 -29.76
CA ILE A 40 -3.40 10.05 -29.86
C ILE A 40 -3.84 11.51 -30.09
N LYS A 41 -3.25 12.47 -29.37
CA LYS A 41 -3.55 13.90 -29.55
C LYS A 41 -3.16 14.40 -30.94
N GLU A 42 -2.03 13.96 -31.48
CA GLU A 42 -1.58 14.32 -32.82
C GLU A 42 -2.50 13.76 -33.89
N GLU A 43 -2.84 12.47 -33.82
CA GLU A 43 -3.75 11.83 -34.78
C GLU A 43 -5.16 12.43 -34.72
N THR A 44 -5.65 12.77 -33.51
CA THR A 44 -6.95 13.45 -33.35
C THR A 44 -6.94 14.82 -34.01
N LYS A 45 -5.89 15.63 -33.80
CA LYS A 45 -5.75 16.92 -34.50
C LYS A 45 -5.66 16.76 -36.01
N PHE A 46 -4.98 15.72 -36.48
CA PHE A 46 -4.88 15.44 -37.91
C PHE A 46 -6.24 15.07 -38.51
N LEU A 47 -7.02 14.25 -37.80
CA LEU A 47 -8.40 13.94 -38.17
C LEU A 47 -9.26 15.21 -38.26
N ASP A 48 -9.19 16.09 -37.27
CA ASP A 48 -9.93 17.36 -37.26
C ASP A 48 -9.62 18.22 -38.48
N ILE A 49 -8.35 18.30 -38.89
CA ILE A 49 -7.92 19.05 -40.08
C ILE A 49 -8.51 18.43 -41.36
N LEU A 50 -8.52 17.10 -41.46
CA LEU A 50 -9.08 16.40 -42.62
C LEU A 50 -10.59 16.63 -42.75
N GLU A 51 -11.31 16.62 -41.61
CA GLU A 51 -12.76 16.84 -41.57
C GLU A 51 -13.13 18.30 -41.87
N GLN A 52 -12.41 19.28 -41.27
CA GLN A 52 -12.62 20.70 -41.54
C GLN A 52 -12.36 21.06 -43.02
N SER A 53 -11.35 20.45 -43.62
CA SER A 53 -11.05 20.62 -45.05
C SER A 53 -12.19 20.13 -45.95
N ASN A 54 -12.95 19.14 -45.49
CA ASN A 54 -14.04 18.52 -46.23
C ASN A 54 -15.42 19.14 -45.96
N ASP A 55 -15.59 19.95 -44.91
CA ASP A 55 -16.84 20.67 -44.58
C ASP A 55 -16.84 22.15 -44.99
N SER A 56 -15.72 22.62 -45.55
CA SER A 56 -15.59 23.95 -46.13
C SER A 56 -16.63 24.22 -47.23
N VAL A 57 -17.14 25.46 -47.30
CA VAL A 57 -18.00 25.96 -48.41
C VAL A 57 -17.34 25.74 -49.78
N PHE A 58 -16.01 25.56 -49.81
CA PHE A 58 -15.23 25.24 -51.00
C PHE A 58 -15.19 23.75 -51.37
N LYS A 59 -15.91 22.85 -50.66
CA LYS A 59 -15.95 21.41 -50.96
C LYS A 59 -16.37 21.13 -52.39
N GLU A 60 -17.35 21.87 -52.90
CA GLU A 60 -17.83 21.77 -54.30
C GLU A 60 -16.82 22.30 -55.33
N LEU A 61 -15.87 23.12 -54.89
CA LEU A 61 -14.80 23.71 -55.69
C LEU A 61 -13.50 22.91 -55.62
N SER A 62 -13.37 22.02 -54.62
CA SER A 62 -12.22 21.12 -54.48
C SER A 62 -12.33 19.95 -55.46
N PRO A 63 -11.25 19.56 -56.17
CA PRO A 63 -11.25 18.41 -57.06
C PRO A 63 -11.77 17.14 -56.36
N ARG A 64 -12.65 16.40 -57.04
CA ARG A 64 -13.27 15.18 -56.49
C ARG A 64 -12.24 14.16 -55.97
N ASP A 65 -11.11 14.03 -56.66
CA ASP A 65 -10.04 13.09 -56.30
C ASP A 65 -9.38 13.46 -54.96
N ILE A 66 -9.28 14.76 -54.64
CA ILE A 66 -8.70 15.23 -53.38
C ILE A 66 -9.67 14.98 -52.22
N ASN A 67 -10.95 15.27 -52.41
CA ASN A 67 -11.96 15.02 -51.38
C ASN A 67 -12.11 13.51 -51.07
N ALA A 68 -12.08 12.66 -52.09
CA ALA A 68 -12.12 11.21 -51.92
C ALA A 68 -10.92 10.70 -51.11
N LYS A 69 -9.71 11.15 -51.45
CA LYS A 69 -8.48 10.80 -50.73
C LYS A 69 -8.48 11.29 -49.28
N ASN A 70 -8.98 12.49 -49.02
CA ASN A 70 -9.08 13.01 -47.64
C ASN A 70 -10.07 12.20 -46.80
N ASN A 71 -11.20 11.78 -47.37
CA ASN A 71 -12.17 10.92 -46.69
C ASN A 71 -11.59 9.53 -46.38
N GLU A 72 -10.88 8.93 -47.33
CA GLU A 72 -10.18 7.66 -47.14
C GLU A 72 -9.14 7.78 -46.02
N LYS A 73 -8.32 8.84 -46.04
CA LYS A 73 -7.33 9.09 -45.00
C LYS A 73 -7.97 9.33 -43.63
N ALA A 74 -9.07 10.07 -43.56
CA ALA A 74 -9.81 10.27 -42.32
C ALA A 74 -10.34 8.94 -41.75
N ALA A 75 -10.82 8.03 -42.60
CA ALA A 75 -11.24 6.69 -42.16
C ALA A 75 -10.06 5.86 -41.62
N GLU A 76 -8.90 5.91 -42.27
CA GLU A 76 -7.67 5.26 -41.78
C GLU A 76 -7.23 5.81 -40.42
N VAL A 77 -7.21 7.14 -40.27
CA VAL A 77 -6.81 7.82 -39.02
C VAL A 77 -7.74 7.45 -37.87
N ARG A 78 -9.05 7.31 -38.11
CA ARG A 78 -10.00 6.83 -37.09
C ARG A 78 -9.66 5.42 -36.60
N LEU A 79 -9.28 4.51 -37.50
CA LEU A 79 -8.85 3.16 -37.12
C LEU A 79 -7.54 3.19 -36.31
N ILE A 80 -6.60 4.06 -36.67
CA ILE A 80 -5.35 4.25 -35.92
C ILE A 80 -5.65 4.76 -34.51
N ILE A 81 -6.52 5.76 -34.35
CA ILE A 81 -6.91 6.30 -33.04
C ILE A 81 -7.56 5.21 -32.17
N GLU A 82 -8.44 4.39 -32.75
CA GLU A 82 -9.08 3.28 -32.02
C GLU A 82 -8.04 2.26 -31.53
N ASP A 83 -7.09 1.87 -32.38
CA ASP A 83 -6.01 0.97 -32.01
C ASP A 83 -5.12 1.56 -30.90
N LEU A 84 -4.74 2.84 -31.02
CA LEU A 84 -3.95 3.54 -30.00
C LEU A 84 -4.70 3.62 -28.67
N ASN A 85 -6.01 3.87 -28.68
CA ASN A 85 -6.84 3.87 -27.47
C ASN A 85 -6.93 2.48 -26.83
N SER A 86 -7.02 1.43 -27.65
CA SER A 86 -6.98 0.04 -27.17
C SER A 86 -5.64 -0.27 -26.48
N GLN A 87 -4.52 0.12 -27.10
CA GLN A 87 -3.20 0.01 -26.49
C GLN A 87 -3.12 0.79 -25.16
N MET A 88 -3.66 2.01 -25.12
CA MET A 88 -3.70 2.85 -23.91
C MET A 88 -4.51 2.19 -22.78
N SER A 89 -5.62 1.55 -23.11
CA SER A 89 -6.43 0.78 -22.15
C SER A 89 -5.65 -0.41 -21.58
N SER A 90 -4.94 -1.15 -22.44
CA SER A 90 -4.07 -2.26 -21.98
C SER A 90 -2.96 -1.76 -21.04
N LYS A 91 -2.31 -0.65 -21.37
CA LYS A 91 -1.26 -0.05 -20.55
C LYS A 91 -1.79 0.47 -19.20
N ASN A 92 -3.00 1.04 -19.17
CA ASN A 92 -3.69 1.39 -17.93
C ASN A 92 -3.97 0.18 -17.03
N ASN A 93 -4.31 -0.98 -17.61
CA ASN A 93 -4.48 -2.21 -16.83
C ASN A 93 -3.15 -2.70 -16.26
N GLN A 94 -2.06 -2.61 -17.03
CA GLN A 94 -0.71 -2.90 -16.53
C GLN A 94 -0.32 -1.96 -15.38
N MET A 95 -0.66 -0.66 -15.47
CA MET A 95 -0.41 0.32 -14.41
C MET A 95 -1.10 -0.09 -13.09
N LYS A 96 -2.40 -0.45 -13.17
CA LYS A 96 -3.15 -0.94 -12.01
C LYS A 96 -2.55 -2.21 -11.40
N PHE A 97 -2.03 -3.11 -12.24
CA PHE A 97 -1.34 -4.30 -11.78
C PHE A 97 -0.08 -3.94 -10.96
N TYR A 98 0.76 -3.03 -11.48
CA TYR A 98 1.95 -2.56 -10.75
C TYR A 98 1.58 -1.84 -9.45
N ASP A 99 0.51 -1.02 -9.45
CA ASP A 99 0.01 -0.38 -8.23
C ASP A 99 -0.38 -1.40 -7.16
N GLY A 100 -1.18 -2.40 -7.52
CA GLY A 100 -1.58 -3.46 -6.60
C GLY A 100 -0.38 -4.26 -6.09
N ARG A 101 0.53 -4.63 -6.99
CA ARG A 101 1.72 -5.41 -6.64
C ARG A 101 2.65 -4.65 -5.70
N LEU A 102 2.83 -3.35 -5.91
CA LEU A 102 3.62 -2.50 -5.02
C LEU A 102 3.00 -2.40 -3.62
N VAL A 103 1.67 -2.33 -3.52
CA VAL A 103 0.99 -2.33 -2.21
C VAL A 103 1.27 -3.63 -1.45
N GLU A 104 1.17 -4.78 -2.13
CA GLU A 104 1.49 -6.09 -1.54
C GLU A 104 2.94 -6.17 -1.05
N VAL A 105 3.90 -5.80 -1.91
CA VAL A 105 5.34 -5.85 -1.56
C VAL A 105 5.66 -4.91 -0.41
N ASN A 106 5.09 -3.70 -0.39
CA ASN A 106 5.24 -2.77 0.74
C ASN A 106 4.73 -3.37 2.06
N ALA A 107 3.57 -4.04 2.03
CA ALA A 107 3.03 -4.72 3.21
C ALA A 107 3.98 -5.82 3.71
N LEU A 108 4.56 -6.61 2.80
CA LEU A 108 5.55 -7.65 3.15
C LEU A 108 6.84 -7.07 3.74
N ILE A 109 7.36 -5.98 3.17
CA ILE A 109 8.54 -5.27 3.70
C ILE A 109 8.28 -4.77 5.13
N ASN A 110 7.12 -4.17 5.37
CA ASN A 110 6.75 -3.67 6.70
C ASN A 110 6.62 -4.81 7.72
N ASN A 111 5.97 -5.91 7.34
CA ASN A 111 5.82 -7.07 8.23
C ASN A 111 7.16 -7.73 8.57
N THR A 112 8.07 -7.85 7.61
CA THR A 112 9.42 -8.40 7.87
C THR A 112 10.27 -7.48 8.75
N ALA A 113 10.09 -6.15 8.65
CA ALA A 113 10.78 -5.19 9.52
C ALA A 113 10.32 -5.29 10.98
N VAL A 114 9.03 -5.58 11.24
CA VAL A 114 8.48 -5.74 12.60
C VAL A 114 9.02 -6.99 13.30
N LEU A 115 9.20 -8.09 12.57
CA LEU A 115 9.77 -9.34 13.10
C LEU A 115 11.26 -9.24 13.46
N ASN A 116 11.98 -8.27 12.89
CA ASN A 116 13.41 -8.05 13.13
C ASN A 116 13.70 -7.13 14.34
N LYS A 117 12.68 -6.66 15.08
CA LYS A 117 12.92 -5.99 16.37
C LYS A 117 13.36 -7.04 17.40
N PRO A 118 14.55 -6.91 18.02
CA PRO A 118 14.93 -7.81 19.11
C PRO A 118 13.94 -7.62 20.25
N VAL A 119 13.29 -8.71 20.66
CA VAL A 119 12.60 -8.77 21.95
C VAL A 119 13.70 -8.62 22.99
N ILE A 120 13.84 -7.42 23.56
CA ILE A 120 14.65 -7.22 24.76
C ILE A 120 13.81 -7.79 25.91
N GLU A 121 13.87 -9.11 26.09
CA GLU A 121 13.60 -9.70 27.38
C GLU A 121 14.69 -9.18 28.33
N LYS A 122 14.35 -8.17 29.14
CA LYS A 122 15.12 -7.88 30.34
C LYS A 122 14.87 -9.03 31.33
N VAL A 123 15.54 -10.15 31.12
CA VAL A 123 15.76 -11.14 32.17
C VAL A 123 16.82 -10.53 33.08
N GLU A 124 16.39 -9.78 34.09
CA GLU A 124 17.26 -9.41 35.20
C GLU A 124 17.44 -10.65 36.07
N GLU A 125 18.53 -11.38 35.80
CA GLU A 125 19.04 -12.42 36.67
C GLU A 125 19.37 -11.81 38.03
N LYS A 126 18.59 -12.21 39.05
CA LYS A 126 18.95 -12.02 40.45
C LYS A 126 20.20 -12.84 40.76
N LYS A 127 21.29 -12.17 41.13
CA LYS A 127 22.33 -12.72 42.01
C LYS A 127 22.50 -11.78 43.19
N GLU A 128 21.79 -12.08 44.28
CA GLU A 128 22.13 -11.63 45.62
C GLU A 128 23.28 -12.51 46.12
N GLU A 129 24.41 -11.92 46.52
CA GLU A 129 25.26 -12.44 47.60
C GLU A 129 26.23 -11.36 48.11
N ASP A 130 25.95 -10.96 49.35
CA ASP A 130 26.79 -10.50 50.46
C ASP A 130 27.54 -9.14 50.51
N LYS A 131 27.05 -8.37 51.50
CA LYS A 131 27.62 -7.34 52.38
C LYS A 131 29.14 -7.08 52.35
N THR A 132 29.50 -5.79 52.26
CA THR A 132 30.07 -5.00 53.38
C THR A 132 30.03 -3.48 53.13
N LEU A 133 29.38 -2.77 54.07
CA LEU A 133 29.68 -1.46 54.69
C LEU A 133 30.23 -0.30 53.83
N THR A 134 29.47 0.82 53.79
CA THR A 134 29.91 2.16 54.26
C THR A 134 28.73 3.12 54.33
N GLU A 135 28.42 3.51 55.57
CA GLU A 135 27.98 4.79 56.15
C GLU A 135 27.27 5.89 55.31
N ASP A 136 26.29 6.48 56.01
CA ASP A 136 25.84 7.88 56.01
C ASP A 136 24.89 8.39 54.91
N SER A 137 23.60 8.47 55.24
CA SER A 137 22.93 9.74 55.62
C SER A 137 21.40 9.70 55.48
N ASN A 138 20.74 10.02 56.59
CA ASN A 138 19.52 10.82 56.74
C ASN A 138 18.21 10.57 55.93
N VAL A 139 17.18 10.22 56.71
CA VAL A 139 15.90 10.96 56.90
C VAL A 139 14.73 10.75 55.90
N GLN A 140 13.60 10.30 56.51
CA GLN A 140 12.17 10.50 56.22
C GLN A 140 11.58 9.81 54.97
N GLU A 141 10.80 8.75 55.17
CA GLU A 141 9.36 8.74 55.49
C GLU A 141 8.48 8.78 54.25
N THR A 142 7.70 7.69 54.13
CA THR A 142 6.43 7.57 53.41
C THR A 142 6.45 7.85 51.90
N ASN A 143 6.13 6.84 51.08
CA ASN A 143 5.02 6.98 50.15
C ASN A 143 4.52 5.65 49.59
N ILE A 144 3.20 5.60 49.51
CA ILE A 144 2.33 4.46 49.25
C ILE A 144 2.42 4.02 47.77
N ASN A 145 2.54 2.70 47.59
CA ASN A 145 2.01 1.86 46.51
C ASN A 145 1.20 2.59 45.43
N LYS A 146 1.75 2.71 44.21
CA LYS A 146 0.98 3.09 43.01
C LYS A 146 1.21 2.21 41.77
N ASP A 147 2.11 1.23 41.84
CA ASP A 147 2.47 0.48 40.63
C ASP A 147 1.73 -0.86 40.46
N ASN A 148 1.07 -1.38 41.50
CA ASN A 148 0.33 -2.66 41.41
C ASN A 148 -1.08 -2.53 40.81
N SER A 149 -1.60 -1.33 40.56
CA SER A 149 -2.99 -1.15 40.09
C SER A 149 -3.15 -1.43 38.59
N CYS A 150 -2.16 -1.06 37.78
CA CYS A 150 -2.26 -1.10 36.32
C CYS A 150 -2.18 -2.55 35.78
N ASP A 151 -1.33 -3.38 36.36
CA ASP A 151 -1.16 -4.77 35.95
C ASP A 151 -2.38 -5.64 36.31
N ILE A 152 -3.03 -5.34 37.43
CA ILE A 152 -4.28 -6.01 37.85
C ILE A 152 -5.39 -5.69 36.85
N VAL A 153 -5.59 -4.41 36.49
CA VAL A 153 -6.61 -3.98 35.53
C VAL A 153 -6.37 -4.58 34.14
N ARG A 154 -5.11 -4.66 33.69
CA ARG A 154 -4.75 -5.28 32.41
C ARG A 154 -5.05 -6.77 32.41
N SER A 155 -4.77 -7.48 33.52
CA SER A 155 -5.05 -8.91 33.64
C SER A 155 -6.55 -9.21 33.62
N GLU A 156 -7.37 -8.36 34.25
CA GLU A 156 -8.82 -8.49 34.29
C GLU A 156 -9.46 -8.25 32.91
N LEU A 157 -9.00 -7.22 32.19
CA LEU A 157 -9.44 -6.93 30.82
C LEU A 157 -9.14 -8.10 29.87
N ILE A 158 -7.96 -8.70 29.99
CA ILE A 158 -7.57 -9.86 29.16
C ILE A 158 -8.46 -11.08 29.44
N ALA A 159 -8.82 -11.31 30.71
CA ALA A 159 -9.71 -12.41 31.08
C ALA A 159 -11.12 -12.20 30.51
N GLN A 160 -11.67 -10.98 30.59
CA GLN A 160 -12.98 -10.64 30.04
C GLN A 160 -13.00 -10.81 28.50
N LEU A 161 -11.99 -10.31 27.80
CA LEU A 161 -11.87 -10.45 26.34
C LEU A 161 -11.70 -11.91 25.89
N SER A 162 -10.99 -12.73 26.67
CA SER A 162 -10.86 -14.18 26.40
C SER A 162 -12.20 -14.90 26.53
N ASN A 163 -13.03 -14.51 27.51
CA ASN A 163 -14.36 -15.07 27.69
C ASN A 163 -15.29 -14.71 26.50
N ILE A 164 -15.30 -13.44 26.08
CA ILE A 164 -16.05 -12.99 24.89
C ILE A 164 -15.60 -13.74 23.65
N LYS A 165 -14.30 -13.95 23.46
CA LYS A 165 -13.77 -14.71 22.32
C LYS A 165 -14.36 -16.12 22.25
N SER A 166 -14.56 -16.78 23.39
CA SER A 166 -15.21 -18.09 23.45
C SER A 166 -16.72 -17.99 23.12
N LEU A 167 -17.36 -16.90 23.51
CA LEU A 167 -18.79 -16.65 23.31
C LEU A 167 -19.16 -16.31 21.86
N ILE A 168 -18.27 -15.70 21.08
CA ILE A 168 -18.53 -15.29 19.68
C ILE A 168 -19.07 -16.44 18.82
N LEU A 169 -18.57 -17.67 19.04
CA LEU A 169 -18.98 -18.85 18.28
C LEU A 169 -20.28 -19.50 18.80
N LEU A 170 -20.64 -19.27 20.06
CA LEU A 170 -21.80 -19.88 20.73
C LEU A 170 -23.03 -18.96 20.72
N ASP A 171 -22.83 -17.67 20.99
CA ASP A 171 -23.86 -16.63 21.02
C ASP A 171 -23.24 -15.28 20.60
N PRO A 172 -23.29 -14.96 19.29
CA PRO A 172 -22.68 -13.74 18.77
C PRO A 172 -23.36 -12.46 19.24
N TYR A 173 -24.66 -12.52 19.55
CA TYR A 173 -25.41 -11.35 20.03
C TYR A 173 -25.02 -11.00 21.46
N ARG A 174 -24.87 -12.02 22.33
CA ARG A 174 -24.39 -11.82 23.69
C ARG A 174 -22.92 -11.36 23.72
N ALA A 175 -22.08 -11.90 22.84
CA ALA A 175 -20.69 -11.47 22.71
C ALA A 175 -20.58 -9.98 22.36
N GLN A 176 -21.47 -9.48 21.50
CA GLN A 176 -21.54 -8.07 21.14
C GLN A 176 -21.93 -7.20 22.35
N ILE A 177 -22.94 -7.59 23.12
CA ILE A 177 -23.37 -6.84 24.31
C ILE A 177 -22.26 -6.78 25.37
N GLU A 178 -21.57 -7.90 25.63
CA GLU A 178 -20.47 -7.92 26.60
C GLU A 178 -19.28 -7.08 26.12
N LEU A 179 -19.01 -7.03 24.81
CA LEU A 179 -17.99 -6.17 24.23
C LEU A 179 -18.35 -4.68 24.37
N ASP A 180 -19.60 -4.31 24.08
CA ASP A 180 -20.09 -2.94 24.23
C ASP A 180 -20.05 -2.48 25.71
N ASN A 181 -20.30 -3.40 26.65
CA ASN A 181 -20.17 -3.14 28.09
C ASN A 181 -18.71 -2.88 28.51
N ILE A 182 -17.74 -3.61 27.95
CA ILE A 182 -16.31 -3.35 28.21
C ILE A 182 -15.92 -1.99 27.64
N ILE A 183 -16.32 -1.68 26.40
CA ILE A 183 -16.02 -0.40 25.75
C ILE A 183 -16.61 0.77 26.54
N SER A 184 -17.79 0.61 27.13
CA SER A 184 -18.44 1.65 27.94
C SER A 184 -17.80 1.87 29.32
N ASN A 185 -17.02 0.90 29.81
CA ASN A 185 -16.38 0.93 31.13
C ASN A 185 -14.88 1.27 31.09
N ILE A 186 -14.31 1.48 29.89
CA ILE A 186 -12.95 2.02 29.66
C ILE A 186 -13.02 3.55 29.63
#